data_AF-A0A965IQK7-F1
#
_entry.id   AF-A0A965IQK7-F1
#
_cell.length_a   1.000
_cell.length_b   1.000
_cell.length_c   1.000
_cell.angle_alpha   90.00
_cell.angle_beta   90.00
_cell.angle_gamma   90.00
#
_symmetry.space_group_name_H-M   'P 1'
#
loop_
_entity.id
_entity.type
_entity.pdbx_description
1 polymer ?
#
loop_
_entity_poly.entity_id
_entity_poly.type
_entity_poly.pdbx_seq_one_letter_code
_entity_poly.pdbx_strand_id
1 'polypeptide(L)'
;MDLEGIQNQIETLQNNVLVKFFQRETVRFDEIADMVPASMRKAEFTIHDLLAVVNKLSKSHHYEKSIRLLEIIQIMKCNKKNKFLDELFDLGMYAHYKRKELYELEAGMYEPIIEYIGELIPNAQRNYTETPRDCGLRPDLFFSVNGKLCVGEVSCRNVSSNNVKKLRKYMCAFGCPKGYAFGETNSCKLDENMEFICIKGLKDRYYKKPLSNL
;
A
#
# COMPACT_ATOMS: atom_id res chain seq x y z
N MET A 1 18.80 10.59 -36.65
CA MET A 1 18.81 11.24 -35.33
C MET A 1 20.21 11.72 -35.08
N ASP A 2 20.33 12.98 -34.71
CA ASP A 2 21.59 13.65 -34.43
C ASP A 2 21.98 13.41 -32.95
N LEU A 3 23.29 13.28 -32.69
CA LEU A 3 23.87 13.04 -31.36
C LEU A 3 23.56 14.19 -30.40
N GLU A 4 23.51 15.43 -30.88
CA GLU A 4 23.20 16.63 -30.08
C GLU A 4 21.74 16.61 -29.60
N GLY A 5 20.83 16.06 -30.43
CA GLY A 5 19.44 15.78 -30.05
C GLY A 5 19.29 14.65 -29.02
N ILE A 6 20.17 13.64 -29.06
CA ILE A 6 20.21 12.57 -28.04
C ILE A 6 20.76 13.11 -26.71
N GLN A 7 21.80 13.94 -26.73
CA GLN A 7 22.32 14.61 -25.53
C GLN A 7 21.26 15.51 -24.86
N ASN A 8 20.56 16.35 -25.63
CA ASN A 8 19.46 17.16 -25.10
C ASN A 8 18.32 16.31 -24.49
N GLN A 9 17.99 15.16 -25.08
CA GLN A 9 17.01 14.23 -24.49
C GLN A 9 17.53 13.59 -23.19
N ILE A 10 18.83 13.26 -23.12
CA ILE A 10 19.46 12.73 -21.91
C ILE A 10 19.49 13.80 -20.79
N GLU A 11 19.84 15.05 -21.08
CA GLU A 11 19.79 16.16 -20.10
C GLU A 11 18.36 16.46 -19.64
N THR A 12 17.38 16.40 -20.55
CA THR A 12 15.96 16.54 -20.21
C THR A 12 15.48 15.38 -19.32
N LEU A 13 15.96 14.16 -19.56
CA LEU A 13 15.67 13.00 -18.70
C LEU A 13 16.41 13.07 -17.36
N GLN A 14 17.62 13.60 -17.30
CA GLN A 14 18.39 13.81 -16.06
C GLN A 14 17.72 14.77 -15.08
N ASN A 15 16.86 15.67 -15.56
CA ASN A 15 16.01 16.52 -14.73
C ASN A 15 14.82 15.77 -14.06
N ASN A 16 14.53 14.52 -14.44
CA ASN A 16 13.63 13.69 -13.64
C ASN A 16 14.38 13.11 -12.43
N VAL A 17 13.80 13.30 -11.23
CA VAL A 17 14.34 12.87 -9.92
C VAL A 17 14.78 11.40 -9.87
N LEU A 18 14.25 10.55 -10.76
CA LEU A 18 14.56 9.13 -10.88
C LEU A 18 15.90 8.85 -11.59
N VAL A 19 16.31 9.64 -12.58
CA VAL A 19 17.53 9.37 -13.37
C VAL A 19 18.81 9.58 -12.57
N LYS A 20 18.80 10.43 -11.53
CA LYS A 20 19.96 10.67 -10.65
C LYS A 20 20.49 9.41 -9.96
N PHE A 21 19.68 8.36 -9.83
CA PHE A 21 20.03 7.10 -9.17
C PHE A 21 20.62 6.04 -10.13
N PHE A 22 20.68 6.33 -11.43
CA PHE A 22 21.20 5.41 -12.43
C PHE A 22 22.66 5.03 -12.14
N GLN A 23 22.98 3.73 -12.25
CA GLN A 23 24.30 3.14 -11.99
C GLN A 23 24.91 3.36 -10.59
N ARG A 24 24.17 3.91 -9.61
CA ARG A 24 24.67 4.05 -8.23
C ARG A 24 24.67 2.72 -7.48
N GLU A 25 25.71 2.49 -6.68
CA GLU A 25 25.76 1.36 -5.74
C GLU A 25 25.08 1.66 -4.40
N THR A 26 25.05 2.93 -3.99
CA THR A 26 24.38 3.42 -2.78
C THR A 26 23.47 4.63 -3.05
N VAL A 27 22.50 4.83 -2.17
CA VAL A 27 21.62 6.00 -2.10
C VAL A 27 21.80 6.67 -0.74
N ARG A 28 21.97 7.99 -0.70
CA ARG A 28 22.14 8.70 0.57
C ARG A 28 20.79 8.92 1.26
N PHE A 29 20.80 9.01 2.59
CA PHE A 29 19.57 9.18 3.37
C PHE A 29 18.75 10.42 3.00
N ASP A 30 19.42 11.55 2.75
CA ASP A 30 18.78 12.82 2.38
C ASP A 30 17.95 12.71 1.10
N GLU A 31 18.29 11.78 0.20
CA GLU A 31 17.57 11.55 -1.05
C GLU A 31 16.29 10.72 -0.90
N ILE A 32 16.09 10.08 0.26
CA ILE A 32 14.98 9.15 0.56
C ILE A 32 14.41 9.32 1.99
N ALA A 33 14.67 10.46 2.63
CA ALA A 33 14.40 10.67 4.06
C ALA A 33 12.90 10.60 4.43
N ASP A 34 12.02 10.92 3.48
CA ASP A 34 10.57 10.78 3.56
C ASP A 34 10.11 9.31 3.55
N MET A 35 10.86 8.44 2.89
CA MET A 35 10.52 7.02 2.69
C MET A 35 11.04 6.12 3.81
N VAL A 36 12.16 6.44 4.45
CA VAL A 36 12.82 5.53 5.42
C VAL A 36 12.28 5.70 6.86
N PRO A 37 11.80 4.62 7.52
CA PRO A 37 11.40 4.65 8.93
C PRO A 37 12.55 5.07 9.87
N ALA A 38 12.23 5.79 10.94
CA ALA A 38 13.23 6.29 11.89
C ALA A 38 14.20 5.21 12.43
N SER A 39 13.70 3.99 12.65
CA SER A 39 14.47 2.83 13.11
C SER A 39 15.36 2.16 12.06
N MET A 40 15.37 2.64 10.82
CA MET A 40 16.20 2.14 9.72
C MET A 40 17.07 3.23 9.09
N ARG A 41 17.16 4.41 9.71
CA ARG A 41 17.99 5.52 9.25
C ARG A 41 19.47 5.19 9.40
N LYS A 42 20.23 5.46 8.35
CA LYS A 42 21.69 5.33 8.25
C LYS A 42 22.18 6.22 7.11
N ALA A 43 23.44 6.62 7.06
CA ALA A 43 23.92 7.62 6.10
C ALA A 43 23.69 7.22 4.62
N GLU A 44 23.94 5.96 4.27
CA GLU A 44 23.79 5.43 2.91
C GLU A 44 23.17 4.04 2.87
N PHE A 45 22.45 3.72 1.79
CA PHE A 45 21.70 2.49 1.57
C PHE A 45 22.15 1.77 0.30
N THR A 46 22.56 0.51 0.44
CA THR A 46 22.73 -0.41 -0.69
C THR A 46 21.37 -0.93 -1.16
N ILE A 47 21.31 -1.58 -2.33
CA ILE A 47 20.10 -2.29 -2.80
C ILE A 47 19.54 -3.28 -1.75
N HIS A 48 20.40 -3.97 -0.99
CA HIS A 48 19.94 -4.90 0.06
C HIS A 48 19.26 -4.17 1.23
N ASP A 49 19.77 -2.99 1.60
CA ASP A 49 19.18 -2.17 2.64
C ASP A 49 17.84 -1.58 2.19
N LEU A 50 17.77 -1.08 0.95
CA LEU A 50 16.53 -0.57 0.37
C LEU A 50 15.45 -1.68 0.31
N LEU A 51 15.82 -2.91 -0.05
CA LEU A 51 14.92 -4.07 0.00
C LEU A 51 14.46 -4.40 1.44
N ALA A 52 15.32 -4.25 2.44
CA ALA A 52 14.94 -4.40 3.85
C ALA A 52 13.96 -3.31 4.30
N VAL A 53 14.17 -2.05 3.87
CA VAL A 53 13.24 -0.94 4.12
C VAL A 53 11.90 -1.19 3.43
N VAL A 54 11.88 -1.60 2.16
CA VAL A 54 10.66 -2.01 1.42
C VAL A 54 9.88 -3.09 2.17
N ASN A 55 10.56 -4.12 2.68
CA ASN A 55 9.94 -5.19 3.47
C ASN A 55 9.32 -4.66 4.77
N LYS A 56 10.02 -3.76 5.50
CA LYS A 56 9.50 -3.13 6.71
C LYS A 56 8.28 -2.26 6.42
N LEU A 57 8.37 -1.39 5.42
CA LEU A 57 7.28 -0.50 4.98
C LEU A 57 6.06 -1.31 4.53
N SER A 58 6.25 -2.37 3.73
CA SER A 58 5.17 -3.27 3.28
C SER A 58 4.47 -3.96 4.46
N LYS A 59 5.22 -4.41 5.47
CA LYS A 59 4.65 -4.99 6.71
C LYS A 59 3.89 -3.97 7.56
N SER A 60 4.26 -2.69 7.46
CA SER A 60 3.62 -1.56 8.13
C SER A 60 2.61 -0.79 7.24
N HIS A 61 2.23 -1.36 6.08
CA HIS A 61 1.27 -0.78 5.14
C HIS A 61 1.64 0.58 4.52
N HIS A 62 2.92 0.97 4.54
CA HIS A 62 3.42 2.16 3.84
C HIS A 62 3.74 1.83 2.38
N TYR A 63 2.70 1.56 1.59
CA TYR A 63 2.86 0.95 0.27
C TYR A 63 3.38 1.91 -0.80
N GLU A 64 2.96 3.18 -0.79
CA GLU A 64 3.48 4.20 -1.71
C GLU A 64 5.01 4.34 -1.59
N LYS A 65 5.50 4.47 -0.35
CA LYS A 65 6.93 4.53 -0.02
C LYS A 65 7.67 3.25 -0.42
N SER A 66 7.01 2.09 -0.29
CA SER A 66 7.57 0.80 -0.73
C SER A 66 7.74 0.74 -2.26
N ILE A 67 6.78 1.28 -3.01
CA ILE A 67 6.80 1.28 -4.48
C ILE A 67 7.87 2.24 -5.00
N ARG A 68 7.92 3.48 -4.49
CA ARG A 68 8.95 4.48 -4.87
C ARG A 68 10.38 3.97 -4.62
N LEU A 69 10.61 3.24 -3.53
CA LEU A 69 11.92 2.60 -3.27
C LEU A 69 12.21 1.43 -4.22
N LEU A 70 11.21 0.66 -4.67
CA LEU A 70 11.39 -0.40 -5.67
C LEU A 70 11.76 0.16 -7.04
N GLU A 71 11.22 1.31 -7.44
CA GLU A 71 11.58 2.03 -8.67
C GLU A 71 13.04 2.50 -8.63
N ILE A 72 13.47 3.07 -7.49
CA ILE A 72 14.88 3.44 -7.26
C ILE A 72 15.79 2.19 -7.35
N ILE A 73 15.41 1.09 -6.69
CA ILE A 73 16.16 -0.19 -6.79
C ILE A 73 16.25 -0.69 -8.23
N GLN A 74 15.17 -0.58 -9.02
CA GLN A 74 15.16 -1.01 -10.42
C GLN A 74 16.16 -0.19 -11.25
N ILE A 75 16.19 1.13 -11.06
CA ILE A 75 17.09 2.04 -11.79
C ILE A 75 18.56 1.81 -11.40
N MET A 76 18.86 1.56 -10.12
CA MET A 76 20.19 1.13 -9.67
C MET A 76 20.60 -0.23 -10.25
N LYS A 77 19.62 -1.12 -10.52
CA LYS A 77 19.85 -2.49 -10.99
C LYS A 77 20.07 -2.66 -12.49
N CYS A 78 19.76 -1.66 -13.33
CA CYS A 78 19.85 -1.73 -14.80
C CYS A 78 21.25 -2.02 -15.40
N ASN A 79 22.24 -2.45 -14.60
CA ASN A 79 23.61 -2.71 -15.03
C ASN A 79 24.26 -4.00 -14.46
N LYS A 80 23.51 -4.90 -13.79
CA LYS A 80 24.07 -6.17 -13.25
C LYS A 80 23.28 -7.40 -13.71
N LYS A 81 23.79 -8.11 -14.74
CA LYS A 81 23.32 -9.46 -15.14
C LYS A 81 23.49 -10.42 -13.97
N ASN A 82 22.41 -10.80 -13.27
CA ASN A 82 22.54 -11.63 -12.07
C ASN A 82 21.35 -12.61 -11.91
N LYS A 83 21.51 -13.79 -12.53
CA LYS A 83 20.46 -14.78 -12.79
C LYS A 83 19.68 -15.26 -11.55
N PHE A 84 20.33 -15.30 -10.39
CA PHE A 84 19.71 -15.67 -9.11
C PHE A 84 18.81 -14.56 -8.52
N LEU A 85 19.08 -13.31 -8.88
CA LEU A 85 18.21 -12.18 -8.56
C LEU A 85 17.09 -12.01 -9.55
N ASP A 86 17.24 -12.46 -10.81
CA ASP A 86 16.18 -12.42 -11.82
C ASP A 86 14.98 -13.30 -11.38
N GLU A 87 15.18 -14.47 -10.77
CA GLU A 87 14.08 -15.29 -10.23
C GLU A 87 13.36 -14.63 -9.04
N LEU A 88 14.08 -13.90 -8.19
CA LEU A 88 13.49 -13.08 -7.12
C LEU A 88 12.87 -11.78 -7.66
N PHE A 89 13.35 -11.27 -8.80
CA PHE A 89 12.78 -10.13 -9.48
C PHE A 89 11.54 -10.54 -10.27
N ASP A 90 11.47 -11.73 -10.85
CA ASP A 90 10.28 -12.28 -11.49
C ASP A 90 9.24 -12.73 -10.46
N LEU A 91 9.62 -13.30 -9.32
CA LEU A 91 8.69 -13.45 -8.20
C LEU A 91 8.25 -12.10 -7.65
N GLY A 92 9.15 -11.12 -7.58
CA GLY A 92 8.88 -9.75 -7.18
C GLY A 92 8.02 -8.97 -8.18
N MET A 93 8.16 -9.24 -9.48
CA MET A 93 7.52 -8.57 -10.62
C MET A 93 6.24 -9.25 -11.06
N TYR A 94 6.13 -10.57 -10.95
CA TYR A 94 4.88 -11.31 -11.00
C TYR A 94 4.04 -10.97 -9.77
N ALA A 95 4.67 -10.85 -8.58
CA ALA A 95 4.03 -10.18 -7.46
C ALA A 95 3.78 -8.69 -7.75
N HIS A 96 4.59 -7.94 -8.50
CA HIS A 96 4.33 -6.51 -8.82
C HIS A 96 3.21 -6.31 -9.86
N TYR A 97 3.01 -7.25 -10.80
CA TYR A 97 1.99 -7.19 -11.84
C TYR A 97 0.67 -7.77 -11.34
N LYS A 98 0.67 -9.00 -10.78
CA LYS A 98 -0.51 -9.48 -10.05
C LYS A 98 -0.82 -8.61 -8.84
N ARG A 99 0.16 -7.95 -8.20
CA ARG A 99 -0.17 -6.85 -7.28
C ARG A 99 -0.73 -5.68 -8.04
N LYS A 100 -0.06 -4.92 -8.91
CA LYS A 100 -0.64 -3.69 -9.51
C LYS A 100 -2.12 -3.84 -9.88
N GLU A 101 -2.51 -4.91 -10.57
CA GLU A 101 -3.92 -5.17 -10.87
C GLU A 101 -4.82 -5.42 -9.63
N LEU A 102 -4.34 -6.10 -8.57
CA LEU A 102 -5.01 -6.24 -7.25
C LEU A 102 -4.70 -5.14 -6.19
N TYR A 103 -3.65 -4.34 -6.34
CA TYR A 103 -3.14 -3.32 -5.40
C TYR A 103 -3.70 -1.96 -5.77
N GLU A 104 -3.84 -1.67 -7.07
CA GLU A 104 -4.62 -0.54 -7.55
C GLU A 104 -6.11 -0.71 -7.24
N LEU A 105 -6.56 -1.95 -7.00
CA LEU A 105 -7.88 -2.25 -6.45
C LEU A 105 -7.84 -2.27 -4.91
N GLU A 106 -7.46 -3.37 -4.27
CA GLU A 106 -7.75 -3.60 -2.84
C GLU A 106 -6.76 -2.94 -1.88
N ALA A 107 -5.45 -3.06 -2.09
CA ALA A 107 -4.48 -2.48 -1.15
C ALA A 107 -4.47 -0.94 -1.13
N GLY A 108 -4.69 -0.31 -2.28
CA GLY A 108 -4.72 1.14 -2.44
C GLY A 108 -5.96 1.82 -1.83
N MET A 109 -6.95 1.05 -1.37
CA MET A 109 -8.15 1.59 -0.70
C MET A 109 -8.03 1.61 0.83
N TYR A 110 -7.12 0.84 1.44
CA TYR A 110 -6.98 0.84 2.90
C TYR A 110 -6.60 2.23 3.44
N GLU A 111 -5.62 2.90 2.83
CA GLU A 111 -5.20 4.25 3.24
C GLU A 111 -6.35 5.28 3.11
N PRO A 112 -7.04 5.43 1.96
CA PRO A 112 -8.25 6.26 1.84
C PRO A 112 -9.34 5.94 2.86
N ILE A 113 -9.67 4.66 3.08
CA ILE A 113 -10.73 4.26 4.02
C ILE A 113 -10.33 4.63 5.46
N ILE A 114 -9.08 4.44 5.83
CA ILE A 114 -8.57 4.73 7.17
C ILE A 114 -8.51 6.24 7.43
N GLU A 115 -8.02 7.02 6.46
CA GLU A 115 -8.00 8.50 6.53
C GLU A 115 -9.41 9.06 6.75
N TYR A 116 -10.37 8.58 5.96
CA TYR A 116 -11.74 9.09 5.96
C TYR A 116 -12.70 8.29 6.87
N ILE A 117 -12.21 7.41 7.75
CA ILE A 117 -13.08 6.46 8.48
C ILE A 117 -14.15 7.16 9.32
N GLY A 118 -13.81 8.29 9.94
CA GLY A 118 -14.75 9.10 10.75
C GLY A 118 -15.75 9.90 9.92
N GLU A 119 -15.50 10.14 8.63
CA GLU A 119 -16.47 10.69 7.69
C GLU A 119 -17.39 9.60 7.13
N LEU A 120 -16.84 8.41 6.87
CA LEU A 120 -17.58 7.26 6.35
C LEU A 120 -18.50 6.63 7.40
N ILE A 121 -18.10 6.65 8.68
CA ILE A 121 -18.82 6.04 9.79
C ILE A 121 -18.76 7.01 10.98
N PRO A 122 -19.90 7.61 11.39
CA PRO A 122 -19.93 8.53 12.53
C PRO A 122 -19.37 7.91 13.81
N ASN A 123 -18.56 8.70 14.53
CA ASN A 123 -17.84 8.29 15.75
C ASN A 123 -16.88 7.09 15.56
N ALA A 124 -16.46 6.81 14.33
CA ALA A 124 -15.39 5.85 14.08
C ALA A 124 -14.01 6.45 14.35
N GLN A 125 -13.13 5.65 14.96
CA GLN A 125 -11.76 5.99 15.29
C GLN A 125 -10.83 4.86 14.84
N ARG A 126 -9.70 5.23 14.21
CA ARG A 126 -8.66 4.29 13.78
C ARG A 126 -8.02 3.62 15.00
N ASN A 127 -8.03 2.29 15.04
CA ASN A 127 -7.28 1.52 16.03
C ASN A 127 -5.97 1.02 15.44
N TYR A 128 -4.86 1.36 16.10
CA TYR A 128 -3.52 0.88 15.75
C TYR A 128 -3.14 -0.43 16.46
N THR A 129 -4.06 -1.05 17.20
CA THR A 129 -3.83 -2.30 17.92
C THR A 129 -3.36 -3.40 16.97
N GLU A 130 -2.19 -3.99 17.25
CA GLU A 130 -1.67 -5.11 16.47
C GLU A 130 -2.70 -6.23 16.39
N THR A 131 -2.95 -6.73 15.18
CA THR A 131 -3.83 -7.88 14.98
C THR A 131 -3.27 -9.08 15.76
N PRO A 132 -4.05 -9.76 16.64
CA PRO A 132 -3.61 -10.96 17.33
C PRO A 132 -3.12 -12.00 16.31
N ARG A 133 -1.81 -12.28 16.31
CA ARG A 133 -1.14 -13.00 15.22
C ARG A 133 -1.48 -14.50 15.19
N ASP A 134 -2.06 -15.01 16.27
CA ASP A 134 -2.09 -16.43 16.59
C ASP A 134 -3.34 -17.18 16.07
N CYS A 135 -4.33 -16.45 15.55
CA CYS A 135 -5.59 -17.04 15.04
C CYS A 135 -5.59 -17.33 13.53
N GLY A 136 -4.56 -16.91 12.78
CA GLY A 136 -4.49 -17.06 11.32
C GLY A 136 -5.53 -16.26 10.51
N LEU A 137 -6.43 -15.52 11.19
CA LEU A 137 -7.43 -14.66 10.58
C LEU A 137 -6.96 -13.20 10.64
N ARG A 138 -7.02 -12.51 9.49
CA ARG A 138 -6.69 -11.09 9.39
C ARG A 138 -7.79 -10.35 8.62
N PRO A 139 -8.66 -9.60 9.31
CA PRO A 139 -9.52 -8.59 8.72
C PRO A 139 -8.69 -7.55 7.97
N ASP A 140 -9.28 -6.96 6.93
CA ASP A 140 -8.66 -5.85 6.19
C ASP A 140 -8.47 -4.62 7.07
N LEU A 141 -9.45 -4.34 7.93
CA LEU A 141 -9.50 -3.16 8.78
C LEU A 141 -9.88 -3.51 10.22
N PHE A 142 -9.23 -2.85 11.18
CA PHE A 142 -9.67 -2.73 12.56
C PHE A 142 -9.83 -1.27 12.95
N PHE A 143 -10.94 -0.97 13.60
CA PHE A 143 -11.27 0.37 14.09
C PHE A 143 -12.25 0.23 15.26
N SER A 144 -12.64 1.32 15.89
CA SER A 144 -13.73 1.32 16.86
C SER A 144 -14.79 2.34 16.53
N VAL A 145 -16.04 2.02 16.82
CA VAL A 145 -17.19 2.93 16.71
C VAL A 145 -17.80 3.06 18.10
N ASN A 146 -17.89 4.30 18.61
CA ASN A 146 -18.32 4.57 20.00
C ASN A 146 -17.53 3.74 21.04
N GLY A 147 -16.20 3.60 20.85
CA GLY A 147 -15.31 2.82 21.73
C GLY A 147 -15.45 1.29 21.65
N LYS A 148 -16.33 0.74 20.82
CA LYS A 148 -16.47 -0.72 20.60
C LYS A 148 -15.65 -1.17 19.39
N LEU A 149 -14.94 -2.28 19.51
CA LEU A 149 -14.13 -2.84 18.42
C LEU A 149 -15.01 -3.28 17.23
N CYS A 150 -14.57 -2.95 16.02
CA CYS A 150 -15.22 -3.29 14.76
C CYS A 150 -14.18 -3.81 13.77
N VAL A 151 -14.64 -4.66 12.84
CA VAL A 151 -13.84 -5.23 11.76
C VAL A 151 -14.39 -4.83 10.41
N GLY A 152 -13.49 -4.61 9.45
CA GLY A 152 -13.83 -4.35 8.06
C GLY A 152 -13.30 -5.41 7.11
N GLU A 153 -14.07 -5.66 6.06
CA GLU A 153 -13.68 -6.41 4.85
C GLU A 153 -13.86 -5.46 3.66
N VAL A 154 -12.87 -5.39 2.77
CA VAL A 154 -12.82 -4.43 1.67
C VAL A 154 -12.87 -5.17 0.34
N SER A 155 -13.76 -4.76 -0.56
CA SER A 155 -13.78 -5.21 -1.96
C SER A 155 -13.97 -4.03 -2.90
N CYS A 156 -12.97 -3.74 -3.71
CA CYS A 156 -12.87 -2.45 -4.39
C CYS A 156 -13.68 -2.32 -5.68
N ARG A 157 -14.65 -3.21 -5.86
CA ARG A 157 -15.75 -3.07 -6.82
C ARG A 157 -17.05 -3.44 -6.14
N ASN A 158 -17.24 -4.72 -5.85
CA ASN A 158 -18.53 -5.27 -5.43
C ASN A 158 -18.40 -6.20 -4.23
N VAL A 159 -19.09 -5.89 -3.14
CA VAL A 159 -19.22 -6.77 -1.98
C VAL A 159 -20.03 -8.02 -2.37
N SER A 160 -19.40 -9.19 -2.23
CA SER A 160 -19.97 -10.49 -2.55
C SER A 160 -20.34 -11.29 -1.30
N SER A 161 -21.10 -12.37 -1.48
CA SER A 161 -21.43 -13.31 -0.39
C SER A 161 -20.21 -13.98 0.24
N ASN A 162 -19.05 -14.01 -0.44
CA ASN A 162 -17.80 -14.48 0.13
C ASN A 162 -17.17 -13.46 1.08
N ASN A 163 -17.27 -12.16 0.77
CA ASN A 163 -16.85 -11.08 1.67
C ASN A 163 -17.70 -11.11 2.96
N VAL A 164 -19.02 -11.27 2.84
CA VAL A 164 -19.94 -11.44 4.00
C VAL A 164 -19.55 -12.66 4.86
N LYS A 165 -19.23 -13.81 4.24
CA LYS A 165 -18.77 -15.01 4.97
C LYS A 165 -17.45 -14.78 5.72
N LYS A 166 -16.48 -14.06 5.13
CA LYS A 166 -15.23 -13.70 5.82
C LYS A 166 -15.51 -12.74 6.98
N LEU A 167 -16.28 -11.67 6.74
CA LEU A 167 -16.65 -10.69 7.74
C LEU A 167 -17.34 -11.33 8.94
N ARG A 168 -18.23 -12.31 8.72
CA ARG A 168 -18.85 -13.13 9.79
C ARG A 168 -17.81 -13.89 10.62
N LYS A 169 -16.83 -14.54 9.97
CA LYS A 169 -15.73 -15.25 10.67
C LYS A 169 -14.92 -14.28 11.51
N TYR A 170 -14.63 -13.08 10.99
CA TYR A 170 -13.90 -12.04 11.72
C TYR A 170 -14.68 -11.52 12.93
N MET A 171 -15.96 -11.17 12.75
CA MET A 171 -16.82 -10.73 13.86
C MET A 171 -16.88 -11.77 14.99
N CYS A 172 -17.02 -13.05 14.62
CA CYS A 172 -17.00 -14.16 15.57
C CYS A 172 -15.64 -14.32 16.27
N ALA A 173 -14.52 -14.29 15.52
CA ALA A 173 -13.19 -14.50 16.06
C ALA A 173 -12.69 -13.36 16.98
N PHE A 174 -13.11 -12.12 16.72
CA PHE A 174 -12.68 -10.92 17.46
C PHE A 174 -13.76 -10.37 18.41
N GLY A 175 -14.90 -11.04 18.54
CA GLY A 175 -16.01 -10.61 19.42
C GLY A 175 -16.66 -9.29 19.01
N CYS A 176 -16.57 -8.90 17.73
CA CYS A 176 -17.04 -7.60 17.26
C CYS A 176 -18.57 -7.61 17.06
N PRO A 177 -19.34 -6.74 17.74
CA PRO A 177 -20.80 -6.69 17.62
C PRO A 177 -21.28 -6.07 16.30
N LYS A 178 -20.40 -5.38 15.57
CA LYS A 178 -20.65 -4.89 14.20
C LYS A 178 -19.47 -5.20 13.27
N GLY A 179 -19.80 -5.48 12.02
CA GLY A 179 -18.85 -5.61 10.91
C GLY A 179 -19.22 -4.69 9.75
N TYR A 180 -18.22 -4.24 9.01
CA TYR A 180 -18.39 -3.27 7.93
C TYR A 180 -17.85 -3.82 6.61
N ALA A 181 -18.68 -3.81 5.57
CA ALA A 181 -18.31 -4.24 4.23
C ALA A 181 -18.12 -3.00 3.34
N PHE A 182 -16.89 -2.76 2.90
CA PHE A 182 -16.51 -1.59 2.12
C PHE A 182 -16.45 -1.96 0.63
N GLY A 183 -17.12 -1.22 -0.25
CA GLY A 183 -17.04 -1.42 -1.70
C GLY A 183 -17.73 -0.32 -2.51
N GLU A 184 -17.61 -0.34 -3.83
CA GLU A 184 -18.33 0.63 -4.68
C GLU A 184 -19.80 0.25 -4.87
N THR A 185 -20.08 -1.05 -4.86
CA THR A 185 -21.41 -1.65 -4.92
C THR A 185 -21.53 -2.83 -3.96
N ASN A 186 -22.77 -3.25 -3.69
CA ASN A 186 -23.08 -4.46 -2.96
C ASN A 186 -24.12 -5.27 -3.74
N SER A 187 -23.78 -6.51 -4.11
CA SER A 187 -24.68 -7.42 -4.84
C SER A 187 -25.24 -8.54 -3.95
N CYS A 188 -25.16 -8.41 -2.62
CA CYS A 188 -25.60 -9.46 -1.70
C CYS A 188 -26.29 -8.90 -0.45
N LYS A 189 -27.11 -9.76 0.19
CA LYS A 189 -27.72 -9.43 1.48
C LYS A 189 -26.66 -9.55 2.58
N LEU A 190 -26.51 -8.49 3.38
CA LEU A 190 -25.71 -8.49 4.60
C LEU A 190 -26.46 -9.15 5.77
N ASP A 191 -25.72 -9.60 6.77
CA ASP A 191 -26.30 -9.99 8.05
C ASP A 191 -26.80 -8.75 8.83
N GLU A 192 -27.73 -8.93 9.77
CA GLU A 192 -28.35 -7.83 10.53
C GLU A 192 -27.35 -6.93 11.29
N ASN A 193 -26.20 -7.50 11.68
CA ASN A 193 -25.13 -6.82 12.41
C ASN A 193 -24.00 -6.32 11.49
N MET A 194 -24.24 -6.28 10.17
CA MET A 194 -23.29 -5.81 9.16
C MET A 194 -23.81 -4.59 8.39
N GLU A 195 -22.90 -3.70 8.03
CA GLU A 195 -23.22 -2.43 7.38
C GLU A 195 -22.40 -2.26 6.10
N PHE A 196 -23.04 -1.81 5.01
CA PHE A 196 -22.36 -1.54 3.75
C PHE A 196 -21.90 -0.08 3.70
N ILE A 197 -20.61 0.13 3.42
CA ILE A 197 -20.02 1.45 3.26
C ILE A 197 -19.59 1.63 1.80
N CYS A 198 -20.20 2.60 1.13
CA CYS A 198 -19.84 2.95 -0.24
C CYS A 198 -18.50 3.72 -0.25
N ILE A 199 -17.49 3.19 -0.95
CA ILE A 199 -16.15 3.80 -1.08
C ILE A 199 -15.87 4.33 -2.50
N LYS A 200 -16.90 4.41 -3.35
CA LYS A 200 -16.78 4.86 -4.74
C LYS A 200 -16.21 6.28 -4.82
N GLY A 201 -15.14 6.46 -5.60
CA GLY A 201 -14.45 7.75 -5.75
C GLY A 201 -13.60 8.19 -4.55
N LEU A 202 -13.55 7.40 -3.46
CA LEU A 202 -12.72 7.70 -2.29
C LEU A 202 -11.22 7.70 -2.63
N LYS A 203 -10.81 6.79 -3.53
CA LYS A 203 -9.45 6.73 -4.10
C LYS A 203 -9.05 8.06 -4.71
N ASP A 204 -9.86 8.54 -5.65
CA ASP A 204 -9.64 9.80 -6.36
C ASP A 204 -9.53 10.97 -5.39
N ARG A 205 -10.42 11.05 -4.39
CA ARG A 205 -10.39 12.11 -3.38
C ARG A 205 -9.12 12.09 -2.52
N TYR A 206 -8.57 10.91 -2.23
CA TYR A 206 -7.34 10.77 -1.45
C TYR A 206 -6.10 11.11 -2.28
N TYR A 207 -5.90 10.46 -3.43
CA TYR A 207 -4.67 10.59 -4.22
C TYR A 207 -4.63 11.84 -5.13
N LYS A 208 -5.73 12.59 -5.29
CA LYS A 208 -5.73 13.92 -5.95
C LYS A 208 -5.47 15.09 -4.98
N LYS A 209 -5.22 14.84 -3.68
CA LYS A 209 -4.72 15.89 -2.77
C LYS A 209 -3.38 16.41 -3.30
N PRO A 210 -3.18 17.73 -3.47
CA PRO A 210 -1.87 18.26 -3.82
C PRO A 210 -0.87 17.97 -2.70
N LEU A 211 0.38 17.65 -3.08
CA LEU A 211 1.48 17.29 -2.17
C LEU A 211 1.93 18.44 -1.23
N SER A 212 1.29 19.60 -1.27
CA SER A 212 1.70 20.85 -0.62
C SER A 212 1.40 20.94 0.88
N ASN A 213 0.85 19.89 1.50
CA ASN A 213 0.44 19.87 2.92
C ASN A 213 1.13 18.73 3.72
N LEU A 214 2.35 18.35 3.34
CA LEU A 214 3.24 17.44 4.08
C LEU A 214 4.54 18.16 4.48
#